data_AF-A0A8B9NMQ4-F1
#
_entry.id   AF-A0A8B9NMQ4-F1
#
_cell.length_a   1.000
_cell.length_b   1.000
_cell.length_c   1.000
_cell.angle_alpha   90.00
_cell.angle_beta   90.00
_cell.angle_gamma   90.00
#
_symmetry.space_group_name_H-M   'P 1'
#
loop_
_entity.id
_entity.type
_entity.pdbx_description
1 polymer ?
#
loop_
_entity_poly.entity_id
_entity_poly.type
_entity_poly.pdbx_seq_one_letter_code
_entity_poly.pdbx_strand_id
1 'polypeptide(L)'
;TPNIQVFCSKGEKTLEFIPINLHLQRMHVHSPRLKDALYDVITVGAPAAHFQGFKNGGLRKLLSKFEAERRNTGYQCIYYSPENTAKAKEVLSNINHLQPLISSHADLLLNSASQHSPESLKNSLKMLSEKTELFVHAFKDQLVRSALLALYTARPGCVLKKPAGPRNSAEGGDLQHQDHPSQIKRQDSIPHHSEYDEEEWDRVWANVGKSLNCVIAMVDRLLEKDSVSNIKEGENDPSAADCNVLHTGGDWYEQLYPLVITLKDCMGEVVTRAKQSMAFVLLQELACGLPQCLMLTLRRDIVFSQALAGLVCGFVIKLHTGLRDQGFLQQLHSVGLLVQYEGLLSTYSEEAGMLEDMAVGISDLQKVMFKVIEAKSEDFLPIITGRREHYIIEVQLPAKMFELLPQEIKEGKLLRMYPVLFNVGINEQQTLAERCWTSHKLERDDFSQLFRTFFPGLRSGS
;
A
#
# COMPACT_ATOMS: atom_id res chain seq x y z
N THR A 1 14.74 6.23 32.51
CA THR A 1 13.53 6.57 31.73
C THR A 1 12.32 6.20 32.56
N PRO A 2 11.23 6.98 32.57
CA PRO A 2 10.02 6.56 33.29
C PRO A 2 9.49 5.27 32.67
N ASN A 3 9.11 4.30 33.50
CA ASN A 3 8.58 2.99 33.06
C ASN A 3 7.11 3.06 32.59
N ILE A 4 6.46 4.22 32.73
CA ILE A 4 5.04 4.47 32.42
C ILE A 4 4.92 5.85 31.78
N GLN A 5 4.10 5.99 30.74
CA GLN A 5 3.72 7.31 30.22
C GLN A 5 2.69 7.95 31.16
N VAL A 6 3.08 9.06 31.78
CA VAL A 6 2.23 9.82 32.69
C VAL A 6 1.36 10.78 31.87
N PHE A 7 0.17 11.13 32.38
CA PHE A 7 -0.74 12.07 31.71
C PHE A 7 -0.10 13.39 31.24
N CYS A 8 0.89 13.93 31.97
CA CYS A 8 1.57 15.16 31.59
C CYS A 8 2.32 15.08 30.25
N SER A 9 2.70 13.89 29.79
CA SER A 9 3.35 13.66 28.49
C SER A 9 2.39 13.18 27.39
N LYS A 10 1.07 13.33 27.59
CA LYS A 10 0.05 12.94 26.58
C LYS A 10 0.20 13.65 25.23
N GLY A 11 0.83 14.83 25.21
CA GLY A 11 1.07 15.63 24.02
C GLY A 11 2.42 15.37 23.34
N GLU A 12 3.17 14.35 23.74
CA GLU A 12 4.47 14.04 23.14
C GLU A 12 4.31 13.11 21.94
N LYS A 13 4.68 13.60 20.74
CA LYS A 13 4.56 12.83 19.49
C LYS A 13 5.31 11.49 19.55
N THR A 14 6.49 11.45 20.17
CA THR A 14 7.31 10.24 20.26
C THR A 14 6.69 9.14 21.14
N LEU A 15 5.72 9.48 21.99
CA LEU A 15 5.03 8.54 22.89
C LEU A 15 3.57 8.32 22.47
N GLU A 16 3.14 8.78 21.30
CA GLU A 16 1.72 8.76 20.91
C GLU A 16 1.13 7.34 20.84
N PHE A 17 1.94 6.30 20.65
CA PHE A 17 1.51 4.89 20.60
C PHE A 17 1.44 4.20 21.96
N ILE A 18 1.97 4.82 23.02
CA ILE A 18 2.07 4.22 24.34
C ILE A 18 0.79 4.54 25.13
N PRO A 19 0.20 3.56 25.84
CA PRO A 19 -0.96 3.83 26.69
C PRO A 19 -0.58 4.73 27.87
N ILE A 20 -1.39 5.76 28.10
CA ILE A 20 -1.22 6.66 29.23
C ILE A 20 -1.72 5.99 30.51
N ASN A 21 -1.01 6.15 31.62
CA ASN A 21 -1.42 5.70 32.95
C ASN A 21 -1.85 4.22 33.02
N LEU A 22 -1.25 3.32 32.23
CA LEU A 22 -1.52 1.88 32.32
C LEU A 22 -0.98 1.34 33.66
N HIS A 23 -1.86 0.81 34.51
CA HIS A 23 -1.49 0.24 35.79
C HIS A 23 -2.31 -0.99 36.16
N LEU A 24 -1.69 -1.88 36.93
CA LEU A 24 -2.32 -3.02 37.59
C LEU A 24 -2.44 -2.73 39.08
N GLN A 25 -3.65 -2.84 39.61
CA GLN A 25 -3.91 -2.85 41.04
C GLN A 25 -4.35 -4.27 41.43
N ARG A 26 -3.61 -4.90 42.35
CA ARG A 26 -3.90 -6.25 42.85
C ARG A 26 -4.26 -6.21 44.32
N MET A 27 -5.46 -6.69 44.65
CA MET A 27 -5.91 -6.89 46.03
C MET A 27 -5.89 -8.37 46.38
N HIS A 28 -5.11 -8.73 47.40
CA HIS A 28 -5.08 -10.09 47.96
C HIS A 28 -5.96 -10.13 49.21
N VAL A 29 -7.02 -10.93 49.14
CA VAL A 29 -7.96 -11.13 50.24
C VAL A 29 -7.65 -12.47 50.89
N HIS A 30 -7.05 -12.42 52.07
CA HIS A 30 -6.77 -13.59 52.88
C HIS A 30 -7.94 -13.88 53.83
N SER A 31 -8.40 -15.13 53.89
CA SER A 31 -9.45 -15.54 54.82
C SER A 31 -9.08 -16.84 55.53
N PRO A 32 -9.08 -16.89 56.87
CA PRO A 32 -8.81 -18.13 57.60
C PRO A 32 -9.86 -19.23 57.39
N ARG A 33 -11.04 -18.87 56.86
CA ARG A 33 -12.20 -19.76 56.72
C ARG A 33 -12.61 -20.02 55.27
N LEU A 34 -12.16 -19.18 54.34
CA LEU A 34 -12.47 -19.27 52.91
C LEU A 34 -11.18 -19.40 52.12
N LYS A 35 -11.28 -19.75 50.85
CA LYS A 35 -10.13 -19.75 49.95
C LYS A 35 -9.67 -18.31 49.73
N ASP A 36 -8.37 -18.08 49.83
CA ASP A 36 -7.74 -16.80 49.48
C ASP A 36 -8.11 -16.41 48.04
N ALA A 37 -8.35 -15.12 47.83
CA ALA A 37 -8.79 -14.57 46.56
C ALA A 37 -7.88 -13.43 46.10
N LEU A 38 -7.67 -13.34 44.79
CA LEU A 38 -6.96 -12.24 44.14
C LEU A 38 -7.94 -11.47 43.25
N TYR A 39 -7.97 -10.16 43.42
CA TYR A 39 -8.72 -9.24 42.58
C TYR A 39 -7.74 -8.34 41.84
N ASP A 40 -7.73 -8.45 40.52
CA ASP A 40 -6.88 -7.65 39.64
C ASP A 40 -7.74 -6.63 38.90
N VAL A 41 -7.36 -5.35 39.03
CA VAL A 41 -7.98 -4.23 38.32
C VAL A 41 -6.92 -3.61 37.44
N ILE A 42 -7.24 -3.48 36.15
CA ILE A 42 -6.36 -2.83 35.17
C ILE A 42 -7.03 -1.57 34.71
N THR A 43 -6.25 -0.50 34.74
CA THR A 43 -6.72 0.86 34.52
C THR A 43 -5.76 1.51 33.56
N VAL A 44 -6.31 2.19 32.57
CA VAL A 44 -5.57 2.80 31.48
C VAL A 44 -6.27 4.09 31.09
N GLY A 45 -5.50 5.11 30.72
CA GLY A 45 -6.04 6.31 30.09
C GLY A 45 -6.79 5.94 28.81
N ALA A 46 -7.85 6.67 28.50
CA ALA A 46 -8.66 6.37 27.33
C ALA A 46 -7.80 6.36 26.06
N PRO A 47 -7.84 5.27 25.26
CA PRO A 47 -7.12 5.19 24.00
C PRO A 47 -7.52 6.35 23.09
N ALA A 48 -6.59 7.28 22.85
CA ALA A 48 -6.88 8.52 22.13
C ALA A 48 -5.62 9.17 21.54
N ALA A 49 -5.77 9.80 20.39
CA ALA A 49 -4.68 10.51 19.70
C ALA A 49 -4.51 11.93 20.24
N HIS A 50 -4.09 12.04 21.51
CA HIS A 50 -3.95 13.31 22.23
C HIS A 50 -3.09 14.35 21.51
N PHE A 51 -1.98 13.93 20.88
CA PHE A 51 -1.11 14.82 20.10
C PHE A 51 -1.83 15.47 18.91
N GLN A 52 -2.76 14.76 18.28
CA GLN A 52 -3.52 15.25 17.13
C GLN A 52 -4.72 16.13 17.53
N GLY A 53 -5.16 16.06 18.79
CA GLY A 53 -6.27 16.82 19.34
C GLY A 53 -7.65 16.42 18.82
N PHE A 54 -8.68 17.14 19.27
CA PHE A 54 -10.10 16.78 19.12
C PHE A 54 -10.99 17.91 18.60
N LYS A 55 -10.40 19.00 18.09
CA LYS A 55 -11.16 20.17 17.58
C LYS A 55 -12.20 19.80 16.50
N ASN A 56 -11.91 18.77 15.71
CA ASN A 56 -12.78 18.28 14.63
C ASN A 56 -13.55 17.00 15.01
N GLY A 57 -13.61 16.65 16.30
CA GLY A 57 -14.07 15.35 16.78
C GLY A 57 -12.95 14.30 16.77
N GLY A 58 -13.30 13.08 17.18
CA GLY A 58 -12.40 11.93 17.16
C GLY A 58 -12.64 11.01 15.97
N LEU A 59 -11.97 9.86 16.01
CA LEU A 59 -11.76 8.98 14.87
C LEU A 59 -13.07 8.52 14.22
N ARG A 60 -14.07 8.10 15.00
CA ARG A 60 -15.37 7.68 14.45
C ARG A 60 -16.02 8.75 13.59
N LYS A 61 -16.05 10.01 14.06
CA LYS A 61 -16.64 11.13 13.30
C LYS A 61 -15.78 11.48 12.09
N LEU A 62 -14.46 11.46 12.24
CA LEU A 62 -13.54 11.75 11.15
C LEU A 62 -13.61 10.70 10.02
N LEU A 63 -13.75 9.41 10.35
CA LEU A 63 -13.97 8.33 9.38
C LEU A 63 -15.30 8.51 8.65
N SER A 64 -16.39 8.78 9.37
CA SER A 64 -17.70 9.02 8.76
C SER A 64 -17.69 10.23 7.81
N LYS A 65 -17.02 11.32 8.22
CA LYS A 65 -16.84 12.51 7.38
C LYS A 65 -16.02 12.20 6.13
N PHE A 66 -14.91 11.47 6.28
CA PHE A 66 -14.08 11.06 5.15
C PHE A 66 -14.83 10.17 4.17
N GLU A 67 -15.63 9.21 4.65
CA GLU A 67 -16.45 8.36 3.78
C GLU A 67 -17.54 9.15 3.04
N ALA A 68 -18.13 10.18 3.68
CA ALA A 68 -19.09 11.06 3.04
C ALA A 68 -18.43 11.99 2.00
N GLU A 69 -17.28 12.57 2.33
CA GLU A 69 -16.50 13.42 1.42
C GLU A 69 -15.97 12.63 0.22
N ARG A 70 -15.48 11.40 0.43
CA ARG A 70 -15.03 10.51 -0.65
C ARG A 70 -16.12 10.21 -1.67
N ARG A 71 -17.41 10.24 -1.28
CA ARG A 71 -18.53 10.10 -2.20
C ARG A 71 -18.83 11.38 -2.99
N ASN A 72 -18.37 12.54 -2.51
CA ASN A 72 -18.70 13.88 -3.03
C ASN A 72 -17.52 14.63 -3.67
N THR A 73 -16.28 14.13 -3.58
CA THR A 73 -15.05 14.85 -3.93
C THR A 73 -14.57 14.55 -5.35
N GLY A 74 -15.10 15.29 -6.32
CA GLY A 74 -14.54 15.40 -7.67
C GLY A 74 -13.52 16.55 -7.87
N TYR A 75 -13.08 17.24 -6.82
CA TYR A 75 -12.53 18.62 -6.95
C TYR A 75 -11.09 18.88 -6.49
N GLN A 76 -10.30 17.86 -6.12
CA GLN A 76 -8.90 18.09 -5.65
C GLN A 76 -7.83 17.40 -6.50
N CYS A 77 -8.23 16.86 -7.64
CA CYS A 77 -7.47 15.94 -8.46
C CYS A 77 -7.94 16.07 -9.91
N ILE A 78 -7.09 15.72 -10.86
CA ILE A 78 -7.50 15.67 -12.26
C ILE A 78 -8.51 14.53 -12.38
N TYR A 79 -9.78 14.91 -12.57
CA TYR A 79 -10.85 13.95 -12.69
C TYR A 79 -10.73 13.20 -14.02
N TYR A 80 -10.53 11.89 -13.93
CA TYR A 80 -10.71 10.98 -15.05
C TYR A 80 -12.06 10.28 -14.88
N SER A 81 -12.87 10.25 -15.95
CA SER A 81 -14.13 9.52 -15.94
C SER A 81 -13.90 8.01 -15.74
N PRO A 82 -14.90 7.25 -15.28
CA PRO A 82 -14.81 5.79 -15.20
C PRO A 82 -14.42 5.14 -16.53
N GLU A 83 -14.82 5.75 -17.65
CA GLU A 83 -14.44 5.35 -19.02
C GLU A 83 -12.94 5.52 -19.24
N ASN A 84 -12.36 6.66 -18.84
CA ASN A 84 -10.92 6.90 -18.92
C ASN A 84 -10.13 5.93 -18.04
N THR A 85 -10.64 5.61 -16.84
CA THR A 85 -10.03 4.61 -15.94
C THR A 85 -10.09 3.20 -16.54
N ALA A 86 -11.22 2.82 -17.14
CA ALA A 86 -11.36 1.55 -17.83
C ALA A 86 -10.40 1.48 -19.04
N LYS A 87 -10.31 2.56 -19.80
CA LYS A 87 -9.39 2.68 -20.94
C LYS A 87 -7.93 2.60 -20.50
N ALA A 88 -7.55 3.22 -19.38
CA ALA A 88 -6.21 3.10 -18.83
C ALA A 88 -5.82 1.65 -18.49
N LYS A 89 -6.77 0.88 -17.92
CA LYS A 89 -6.58 -0.56 -17.66
C LYS A 89 -6.44 -1.37 -18.96
N GLU A 90 -7.27 -1.06 -19.97
CA GLU A 90 -7.20 -1.68 -21.29
C GLU A 90 -5.84 -1.44 -21.96
N VAL A 91 -5.38 -0.17 -21.98
CA VAL A 91 -4.07 0.21 -22.55
C VAL A 91 -2.94 -0.53 -21.84
N LEU A 92 -2.93 -0.59 -20.51
CA LEU A 92 -1.93 -1.36 -19.74
C LEU A 92 -1.96 -2.86 -20.05
N SER A 93 -3.15 -3.44 -20.24
CA SER A 93 -3.31 -4.84 -20.64
C SER A 93 -2.73 -5.08 -22.04
N ASN A 94 -3.04 -4.19 -22.99
CA ASN A 94 -2.51 -4.25 -24.36
C ASN A 94 -0.98 -4.16 -24.38
N ILE A 95 -0.37 -3.31 -23.54
CA ILE A 95 1.10 -3.25 -23.38
C ILE A 95 1.66 -4.60 -22.95
N ASN A 96 1.08 -5.19 -21.90
CA ASN A 96 1.58 -6.45 -21.34
C ASN A 96 1.44 -7.62 -22.31
N HIS A 97 0.50 -7.55 -23.26
CA HIS A 97 0.32 -8.57 -24.29
C HIS A 97 1.16 -8.32 -25.55
N LEU A 98 1.18 -7.10 -26.09
CA LEU A 98 1.81 -6.80 -27.38
C LEU A 98 3.33 -6.64 -27.30
N GLN A 99 3.85 -6.05 -26.22
CA GLN A 99 5.30 -5.85 -26.03
C GLN A 99 6.12 -7.16 -26.14
N PRO A 100 5.76 -8.25 -25.43
CA PRO A 100 6.50 -9.51 -25.56
C PRO A 100 6.31 -10.19 -26.92
N LEU A 101 5.12 -10.09 -27.53
CA LEU A 101 4.86 -10.68 -28.86
C LEU A 101 5.73 -10.03 -29.94
N ILE A 102 5.80 -8.70 -29.95
CA ILE A 102 6.60 -7.98 -30.94
C ILE A 102 8.09 -8.23 -30.71
N SER A 103 8.54 -8.27 -29.45
CA SER A 103 9.93 -8.64 -29.13
C SER A 103 10.27 -10.05 -29.63
N SER A 104 9.38 -11.02 -29.44
CA SER A 104 9.56 -12.38 -29.93
C SER A 104 9.59 -12.47 -31.46
N HIS A 105 8.70 -11.75 -32.17
CA HIS A 105 8.73 -11.71 -33.63
C HIS A 105 9.97 -11.01 -34.18
N ALA A 106 10.46 -9.98 -33.49
CA ALA A 106 11.71 -9.33 -33.81
C ALA A 106 12.92 -10.28 -33.65
N ASP A 107 12.93 -11.12 -32.62
CA ASP A 107 13.95 -12.16 -32.45
C ASP A 107 13.84 -13.28 -33.49
N LEU A 108 12.62 -13.68 -33.86
CA LEU A 108 12.38 -14.64 -34.93
C LEU A 108 12.83 -14.13 -36.30
N LEU A 109 12.69 -12.82 -36.56
CA LEU A 109 13.21 -12.18 -37.76
C LEU A 109 14.73 -12.30 -37.83
N LEU A 110 15.42 -12.00 -36.72
CA LEU A 110 16.88 -12.12 -36.63
C LEU A 110 17.35 -13.59 -36.77
N ASN A 111 16.64 -14.53 -36.15
CA ASN A 111 16.93 -15.96 -36.30
C ASN A 111 16.69 -16.47 -37.73
N SER A 112 15.68 -15.95 -38.42
CA SER A 112 15.44 -16.29 -39.83
C SER A 112 16.55 -15.72 -40.74
N ALA A 113 17.09 -14.55 -40.37
CA ALA A 113 18.21 -13.94 -41.06
C ALA A 113 19.50 -14.74 -40.89
N SER A 114 19.81 -15.24 -39.69
CA SER A 114 21.00 -16.08 -39.46
C SER A 114 20.93 -17.44 -40.16
N GLN A 115 19.72 -17.94 -40.43
CA GLN A 115 19.49 -19.18 -41.16
C GLN A 115 19.40 -18.99 -42.68
N HIS A 116 19.54 -17.75 -43.20
CA HIS A 116 19.41 -17.42 -44.63
C HIS A 116 18.14 -18.00 -45.28
N SER A 117 17.02 -17.99 -44.55
CA SER A 117 15.74 -18.56 -45.02
C SER A 117 14.81 -17.44 -45.51
N PRO A 118 14.63 -17.24 -46.84
CA PRO A 118 13.85 -16.14 -47.38
C PRO A 118 12.35 -16.24 -47.05
N GLU A 119 11.77 -17.45 -47.07
CA GLU A 119 10.36 -17.66 -46.72
C GLU A 119 10.08 -17.39 -45.24
N SER A 120 10.96 -17.88 -44.35
CA SER A 120 10.84 -17.64 -42.90
C SER A 120 11.03 -16.17 -42.56
N LEU A 121 11.97 -15.49 -43.23
CA LEU A 121 12.23 -14.05 -43.06
C LEU A 121 11.00 -13.22 -43.46
N LYS A 122 10.40 -13.52 -44.61
CA LYS A 122 9.19 -12.83 -45.10
C LYS A 122 7.99 -13.04 -44.18
N ASN A 123 7.78 -14.27 -43.70
CA ASN A 123 6.71 -14.59 -42.75
C ASN A 123 6.92 -13.88 -41.40
N SER A 124 8.15 -13.88 -40.89
CA SER A 124 8.50 -13.19 -39.63
C SER A 124 8.32 -11.68 -39.73
N LEU A 125 8.72 -11.08 -40.86
CA LEU A 125 8.53 -9.65 -41.13
C LEU A 125 7.05 -9.29 -41.19
N LYS A 126 6.23 -10.09 -41.88
CA LYS A 126 4.78 -9.87 -41.97
C LYS A 126 4.14 -9.87 -40.58
N MET A 127 4.45 -10.88 -39.76
CA MET A 127 3.94 -10.96 -38.39
C MET A 127 4.42 -9.78 -37.53
N LEU A 128 5.70 -9.39 -37.66
CA LEU A 128 6.25 -8.24 -36.95
C LEU A 128 5.52 -6.94 -37.35
N SER A 129 5.26 -6.74 -38.64
CA SER A 129 4.54 -5.58 -39.17
C SER A 129 3.11 -5.52 -38.63
N GLU A 130 2.35 -6.61 -38.76
CA GLU A 130 0.97 -6.70 -38.28
C GLU A 130 0.87 -6.43 -36.77
N LYS A 131 1.76 -7.01 -35.96
CA LYS A 131 1.74 -6.78 -34.51
C LYS A 131 2.17 -5.36 -34.14
N THR A 132 3.14 -4.79 -34.86
CA THR A 132 3.57 -3.39 -34.65
C THR A 132 2.47 -2.41 -35.05
N GLU A 133 1.69 -2.68 -36.10
CA GLU A 133 0.52 -1.88 -36.47
C GLU A 133 -0.58 -1.94 -35.41
N LEU A 134 -0.87 -3.12 -34.86
CA LEU A 134 -1.82 -3.26 -33.75
C LEU A 134 -1.36 -2.51 -32.51
N PHE A 135 -0.06 -2.55 -32.21
CA PHE A 135 0.56 -1.75 -31.16
C PHE A 135 0.34 -0.26 -31.45
N VAL A 136 0.66 0.20 -32.66
CA VAL A 136 0.42 1.59 -33.06
C VAL A 136 -1.06 1.96 -32.90
N HIS A 137 -1.99 1.12 -33.33
CA HIS A 137 -3.41 1.41 -33.17
C HIS A 137 -3.85 1.50 -31.69
N ALA A 138 -3.31 0.65 -30.83
CA ALA A 138 -3.68 0.58 -29.42
C ALA A 138 -3.24 1.79 -28.58
N PHE A 139 -2.17 2.50 -28.97
CA PHE A 139 -1.64 3.67 -28.22
C PHE A 139 -1.87 5.00 -28.92
N LYS A 140 -2.59 5.03 -30.04
CA LYS A 140 -3.07 6.27 -30.67
C LYS A 140 -4.27 6.88 -29.92
N ASP A 141 -4.22 6.84 -28.59
CA ASP A 141 -5.30 7.29 -27.72
C ASP A 141 -5.00 8.68 -27.16
N GLN A 142 -5.97 9.58 -27.28
CA GLN A 142 -5.89 10.94 -26.76
C GLN A 142 -5.72 10.97 -25.24
N LEU A 143 -6.13 9.90 -24.53
CA LEU A 143 -5.92 9.72 -23.11
C LEU A 143 -4.44 9.62 -22.75
N VAL A 144 -3.61 8.91 -23.53
CA VAL A 144 -2.16 8.81 -23.25
C VAL A 144 -1.50 10.18 -23.35
N ARG A 145 -1.83 10.94 -24.39
CA ARG A 145 -1.30 12.30 -24.61
C ARG A 145 -1.71 13.26 -23.49
N SER A 146 -3.01 13.32 -23.18
CA SER A 146 -3.55 14.19 -22.14
C SER A 146 -3.04 13.81 -20.74
N ALA A 147 -2.91 12.52 -20.44
CA ALA A 147 -2.37 12.03 -19.18
C ALA A 147 -0.86 12.27 -19.02
N LEU A 148 -0.08 12.21 -20.12
CA LEU A 148 1.34 12.59 -20.11
C LEU A 148 1.53 14.07 -19.80
N LEU A 149 0.73 14.94 -20.43
CA LEU A 149 0.73 16.37 -20.15
C LEU A 149 0.36 16.62 -18.69
N ALA A 150 -0.73 16.00 -18.21
CA ALA A 150 -1.16 16.08 -16.83
C ALA A 150 -0.07 15.62 -15.84
N LEU A 151 0.59 14.49 -16.11
CA LEU A 151 1.70 13.98 -15.30
C LEU A 151 2.88 14.95 -15.27
N TYR A 152 3.23 15.58 -16.41
CA TYR A 152 4.30 16.56 -16.49
C TYR A 152 3.96 17.80 -15.65
N THR A 153 2.75 18.35 -15.80
CA THR A 153 2.28 19.51 -15.03
C THR A 153 2.18 19.23 -13.53
N ALA A 154 1.97 17.97 -13.13
CA ALA A 154 1.87 17.56 -11.73
C ALA A 154 3.23 17.35 -11.05
N ARG A 155 4.37 17.38 -11.77
CA ARG A 155 5.69 17.25 -11.14
C ARG A 155 6.02 18.52 -10.35
N PRO A 156 6.36 18.42 -9.04
CA PRO A 156 6.97 19.53 -8.33
C PRO A 156 8.26 19.92 -9.05
N GLY A 157 8.50 21.21 -9.29
CA GLY A 157 9.63 21.74 -10.08
C GLY A 157 11.04 21.51 -9.52
N CYS A 158 11.36 20.32 -9.02
CA CYS A 158 12.63 19.95 -8.41
C CYS A 158 13.10 18.58 -8.91
N VAL A 159 13.29 18.38 -10.23
CA VAL A 159 14.15 17.29 -10.73
C VAL A 159 14.89 17.76 -12.00
N LEU A 160 16.21 17.82 -11.89
CA LEU A 160 17.23 17.96 -12.94
C LEU A 160 17.16 19.20 -13.85
N LYS A 161 17.75 20.31 -13.37
CA LYS A 161 18.53 21.15 -14.29
C LYS A 161 19.74 20.32 -14.74
N LYS A 162 19.74 19.88 -16.00
CA LYS A 162 20.94 19.40 -16.70
C LYS A 162 22.00 20.53 -16.61
N PRO A 163 23.27 20.28 -16.24
CA PRO A 163 24.25 21.35 -16.16
C PRO A 163 24.51 21.91 -17.56
N ALA A 164 24.07 23.14 -17.82
CA ALA A 164 24.61 23.92 -18.92
C ALA A 164 26.07 24.28 -18.57
N GLY A 165 26.97 24.13 -19.53
CA GLY A 165 28.43 24.24 -19.35
C GLY A 165 28.95 25.57 -18.80
N PRO A 166 30.25 25.64 -18.50
CA PRO A 166 30.83 26.69 -17.67
C PRO A 166 30.91 28.00 -18.44
N ARG A 167 30.36 29.07 -17.86
CA ARG A 167 30.61 30.44 -18.31
C ARG A 167 31.17 31.24 -17.14
N ASN A 168 32.46 31.54 -17.25
CA ASN A 168 33.20 32.44 -16.39
C ASN A 168 32.56 33.82 -16.40
N SER A 169 32.39 34.43 -15.22
CA SER A 169 32.78 35.81 -14.89
C SER A 169 32.49 36.09 -13.42
N ALA A 170 33.48 36.72 -12.78
CA ALA A 170 33.48 37.16 -11.39
C ALA A 170 32.56 38.37 -11.17
N GLU A 171 31.99 38.49 -9.98
CA GLU A 171 32.14 39.63 -9.05
C GLU A 171 31.31 39.40 -7.76
N GLY A 172 31.82 39.91 -6.64
CA GLY A 172 31.42 39.53 -5.28
C GLY A 172 30.30 40.33 -4.63
N GLY A 173 29.99 39.97 -3.38
CA GLY A 173 29.10 40.71 -2.48
C GLY A 173 28.62 39.85 -1.31
N ASP A 174 28.93 40.30 -0.11
CA ASP A 174 28.82 39.67 1.22
C ASP A 174 27.39 39.59 1.79
N LEU A 175 27.16 38.68 2.77
CA LEU A 175 26.30 38.81 3.99
C LEU A 175 25.60 37.50 4.50
N GLN A 176 26.15 36.99 5.61
CA GLN A 176 25.57 36.48 6.87
C GLN A 176 24.26 35.65 6.99
N HIS A 177 24.43 34.59 7.81
CA HIS A 177 23.49 33.62 8.42
C HIS A 177 22.16 34.15 9.01
N GLN A 178 21.09 33.38 8.81
CA GLN A 178 20.17 32.92 9.88
C GLN A 178 19.36 31.68 9.43
N ASP A 179 19.56 30.55 10.11
CA ASP A 179 18.81 29.29 9.92
C ASP A 179 17.44 29.37 10.60
N HIS A 180 16.38 29.48 9.80
CA HIS A 180 15.01 29.10 10.18
C HIS A 180 14.53 28.01 9.21
N PRO A 181 13.86 26.93 9.68
CA PRO A 181 13.26 25.95 8.78
C PRO A 181 12.12 26.63 8.03
N SER A 182 12.39 27.00 6.79
CA SER A 182 11.43 27.67 5.93
C SER A 182 10.22 26.76 5.71
N GLN A 183 9.06 27.25 6.16
CA GLN A 183 7.75 26.76 5.76
C GLN A 183 7.73 26.58 4.25
N ILE A 184 7.29 25.40 3.81
CA ILE A 184 6.97 25.11 2.41
C ILE A 184 5.82 26.04 2.03
N LYS A 185 6.15 27.25 1.54
CA LYS A 185 5.23 28.08 0.78
C LYS A 185 4.97 27.33 -0.51
N ARG A 186 3.81 26.68 -0.61
CA ARG A 186 3.27 26.20 -1.89
C ARG A 186 3.33 27.39 -2.85
N GLN A 187 4.13 27.26 -3.90
CA GLN A 187 4.05 28.17 -5.03
C GLN A 187 2.68 27.95 -5.68
N ASP A 188 1.79 28.92 -5.55
CA ASP A 188 0.49 28.98 -6.25
C ASP A 188 0.63 29.38 -7.73
N SER A 189 1.79 29.08 -8.34
CA SER A 189 2.07 29.37 -9.73
C SER A 189 2.44 28.07 -10.42
N ILE A 190 1.50 27.58 -11.24
CA ILE A 190 1.75 26.58 -12.28
C ILE A 190 3.03 27.01 -13.01
N PRO A 191 4.06 26.14 -13.16
CA PRO A 191 5.23 26.46 -13.97
C PRO A 191 4.75 26.88 -15.36
N HIS A 192 5.15 28.07 -15.80
CA HIS A 192 4.74 28.63 -17.08
C HIS A 192 4.97 27.59 -18.20
N HIS A 193 3.98 27.50 -19.09
CA HIS A 193 3.80 26.59 -20.23
C HIS A 193 4.97 26.49 -21.26
N SER A 194 6.21 26.89 -20.94
CA SER A 194 7.31 27.02 -21.91
C SER A 194 8.29 25.85 -22.01
N GLU A 195 8.17 24.79 -21.20
CA GLU A 195 9.11 23.65 -21.22
C GLU A 195 8.51 22.31 -21.67
N TYR A 196 7.19 22.21 -21.85
CA TYR A 196 6.58 20.99 -22.37
C TYR A 196 6.43 21.06 -23.89
N ASP A 197 7.18 20.23 -24.58
CA ASP A 197 7.06 20.08 -26.02
C ASP A 197 5.86 19.17 -26.33
N GLU A 198 4.72 19.79 -26.65
CA GLU A 198 3.48 19.08 -26.97
C GLU A 198 3.64 18.07 -28.12
N GLU A 199 4.60 18.28 -29.02
CA GLU A 199 4.85 17.40 -30.16
C GLU A 199 5.83 16.27 -29.81
N GLU A 200 6.41 16.25 -28.61
CA GLU A 200 7.39 15.23 -28.21
C GLU A 200 6.80 13.82 -28.25
N TRP A 201 5.55 13.66 -27.79
CA TRP A 201 4.86 12.38 -27.89
C TRP A 201 4.66 11.95 -29.34
N ASP A 202 4.25 12.86 -30.22
CA ASP A 202 4.04 12.54 -31.64
C ASP A 202 5.35 12.15 -32.33
N ARG A 203 6.48 12.74 -31.93
CA ARG A 203 7.81 12.38 -32.45
C ARG A 203 8.27 11.01 -31.96
N VAL A 204 8.18 10.74 -30.65
CA VAL A 204 8.53 9.43 -30.06
C VAL A 204 7.68 8.33 -30.66
N TRP A 205 6.40 8.62 -30.83
CA TRP A 205 5.43 7.75 -31.48
C TRP A 205 5.76 7.47 -32.95
N ALA A 206 6.06 8.52 -33.74
CA ALA A 206 6.38 8.39 -35.16
C ALA A 206 7.67 7.59 -35.41
N ASN A 207 8.60 7.54 -34.44
CA ASN A 207 9.84 6.79 -34.57
C ASN A 207 9.61 5.26 -34.66
N VAL A 208 8.55 4.72 -34.04
CA VAL A 208 8.21 3.29 -34.16
C VAL A 208 7.90 2.93 -35.61
N GLY A 209 7.03 3.71 -36.27
CA GLY A 209 6.69 3.50 -37.68
C GLY A 209 7.88 3.70 -38.62
N LYS A 210 8.71 4.72 -38.38
CA LYS A 210 9.95 4.94 -39.16
C LYS A 210 10.92 3.77 -39.01
N SER A 211 11.12 3.28 -37.80
CA SER A 211 12.02 2.15 -37.52
C SER A 211 11.53 0.86 -38.17
N LEU A 212 10.23 0.57 -38.11
CA LEU A 212 9.63 -0.57 -38.81
C LEU A 212 9.83 -0.47 -40.32
N ASN A 213 9.60 0.70 -40.92
CA ASN A 213 9.81 0.91 -42.35
C ASN A 213 11.28 0.69 -42.76
N CYS A 214 12.25 1.07 -41.92
CA CYS A 214 13.67 0.76 -42.17
C CYS A 214 13.94 -0.76 -42.16
N VAL A 215 13.32 -1.50 -41.25
CA VAL A 215 13.43 -2.98 -41.20
C VAL A 215 12.82 -3.60 -42.46
N ILE A 216 11.62 -3.17 -42.88
CA ILE A 216 10.96 -3.64 -44.11
C ILE A 216 11.86 -3.40 -45.33
N ALA A 217 12.32 -2.16 -45.53
CA ALA A 217 13.17 -1.81 -46.67
C ALA A 217 14.50 -2.58 -46.68
N MET A 218 15.06 -2.89 -45.50
CA MET A 218 16.26 -3.72 -45.40
C MET A 218 15.98 -5.17 -45.83
N VAL A 219 14.89 -5.77 -45.35
CA VAL A 219 14.51 -7.15 -45.70
C VAL A 219 14.22 -7.25 -47.20
N ASP A 220 13.47 -6.32 -47.78
CA ASP A 220 13.16 -6.32 -49.22
C ASP A 220 14.45 -6.29 -50.05
N ARG A 221 15.42 -5.45 -49.66
CA ARG A 221 16.74 -5.37 -50.32
C ARG A 221 17.55 -6.66 -50.18
N LEU A 222 17.46 -7.37 -49.06
CA LEU A 222 18.14 -8.65 -48.86
C LEU A 222 17.52 -9.73 -49.75
N LEU A 223 16.18 -9.76 -49.85
CA LEU A 223 15.45 -10.70 -50.72
C LEU A 223 15.71 -10.44 -52.21
N GLU A 224 15.79 -9.17 -52.63
CA GLU A 224 16.15 -8.81 -54.00
C GLU A 224 17.57 -9.27 -54.35
N LYS A 225 18.55 -9.07 -53.45
CA LYS A 225 19.93 -9.51 -53.66
C LYS A 225 20.05 -11.03 -53.79
N ASP A 226 19.31 -11.78 -52.97
CA ASP A 226 19.28 -13.25 -53.02
C ASP A 226 18.67 -13.78 -54.33
N SER A 227 17.63 -13.10 -54.83
CA SER A 227 17.04 -13.46 -56.13
C SER A 227 18.01 -13.23 -57.30
N VAL A 228 18.87 -12.21 -57.23
CA VAL A 228 19.85 -11.89 -58.28
C VAL A 228 21.11 -12.76 -58.19
N SER A 229 21.56 -13.15 -57.00
CA SER A 229 22.69 -14.09 -56.84
C SER A 229 22.33 -15.48 -57.37
N ASN A 230 21.12 -15.96 -57.11
CA ASN A 230 20.64 -17.26 -57.61
C ASN A 230 20.48 -17.32 -59.14
N ILE A 231 20.30 -16.17 -59.82
CA ILE A 231 20.22 -16.11 -61.30
C ILE A 231 21.62 -16.13 -61.95
N LYS A 232 22.65 -15.61 -61.27
CA LYS A 232 24.02 -15.52 -61.83
C LYS A 232 24.84 -16.80 -61.72
N GLU A 233 24.45 -17.77 -60.90
CA GLU A 233 25.11 -19.09 -60.83
C GLU A 233 24.69 -20.05 -61.97
N GLY A 234 23.72 -19.65 -62.81
CA GLY A 234 23.21 -20.46 -63.93
C GLY A 234 23.93 -20.32 -65.28
N GLU A 235 24.87 -19.37 -65.44
CA GLU A 235 25.62 -19.17 -66.69
C GLU A 235 27.14 -19.21 -66.43
N ASN A 236 27.77 -20.33 -66.82
CA ASN A 236 29.23 -20.51 -66.77
C ASN A 236 29.90 -19.93 -68.03
N ASP A 237 31.00 -19.18 -67.86
CA ASP A 237 32.28 -19.48 -68.53
C ASP A 237 33.47 -18.81 -67.81
N PRO A 238 34.69 -19.40 -67.80
CA PRO A 238 35.81 -18.92 -67.00
C PRO A 238 36.74 -18.00 -67.81
N SER A 239 37.00 -16.79 -67.31
CA SER A 239 38.16 -16.01 -67.75
C SER A 239 38.80 -15.28 -66.58
N ALA A 240 40.11 -15.45 -66.49
CA ALA A 240 40.99 -14.83 -65.51
C ALA A 240 41.10 -13.31 -65.68
N ALA A 241 41.41 -12.68 -64.54
CA ALA A 241 42.08 -11.40 -64.30
C ALA A 241 41.23 -10.32 -63.59
N ASP A 242 41.74 -9.96 -62.40
CA ASP A 242 41.63 -8.69 -61.67
C ASP A 242 40.30 -7.93 -61.65
N CYS A 243 39.71 -7.88 -60.46
CA CYS A 243 39.30 -6.61 -59.84
C CYS A 243 39.05 -6.83 -58.34
N ASN A 244 39.90 -6.23 -57.52
CA ASN A 244 39.61 -5.94 -56.12
C ASN A 244 38.37 -5.04 -56.05
N VAL A 245 37.19 -5.64 -55.87
CA VAL A 245 36.02 -4.96 -55.32
C VAL A 245 35.61 -5.76 -54.10
N LEU A 246 35.78 -5.16 -52.92
CA LEU A 246 35.26 -5.67 -51.67
C LEU A 246 33.82 -6.16 -51.87
N HIS A 247 33.62 -7.47 -51.83
CA HIS A 247 32.31 -8.03 -51.53
C HIS A 247 32.02 -7.68 -50.08
N THR A 248 31.48 -6.49 -49.81
CA THR A 248 30.85 -6.16 -48.53
C THR A 248 29.48 -6.85 -48.47
N GLY A 249 29.47 -8.17 -48.66
CA GLY A 249 28.31 -9.03 -48.46
C GLY A 249 28.22 -9.39 -46.98
N GLY A 250 27.90 -8.39 -46.15
CA GLY A 250 27.69 -8.65 -44.72
C GLY A 250 26.52 -9.61 -44.52
N ASP A 251 26.70 -10.55 -43.60
CA ASP A 251 25.68 -11.53 -43.17
C ASP A 251 24.33 -10.83 -42.92
N TRP A 252 23.20 -11.47 -43.31
CA TRP A 252 21.86 -10.86 -43.21
C TRP A 252 21.56 -10.41 -41.78
N TYR A 253 22.04 -11.19 -40.81
CA TYR A 253 21.95 -10.89 -39.39
C TYR A 253 22.64 -9.56 -39.03
N GLU A 254 23.89 -9.34 -39.44
CA GLU A 254 24.67 -8.13 -39.13
C GLU A 254 24.01 -6.85 -39.67
N GLN A 255 23.32 -6.93 -40.81
CA GLN A 255 22.61 -5.78 -41.40
C GLN A 255 21.27 -5.51 -40.71
N LEU A 256 20.55 -6.55 -40.26
CA LEU A 256 19.24 -6.42 -39.64
C LEU A 256 19.31 -6.13 -38.13
N TYR A 257 20.31 -6.66 -37.44
CA TYR A 257 20.48 -6.53 -36.00
C TYR A 257 20.34 -5.09 -35.48
N PRO A 258 21.10 -4.08 -35.99
CA PRO A 258 20.98 -2.71 -35.48
C PRO A 258 19.60 -2.09 -35.72
N LEU A 259 18.91 -2.44 -36.81
CA LEU A 259 17.57 -1.94 -37.10
C LEU A 259 16.52 -2.55 -36.16
N VAL A 260 16.64 -3.84 -35.88
CA VAL A 260 15.75 -4.56 -34.96
C VAL A 260 15.93 -4.06 -33.52
N ILE A 261 17.17 -3.80 -33.09
CA ILE A 261 17.42 -3.18 -31.77
C ILE A 261 16.81 -1.79 -31.71
N THR A 262 17.01 -0.96 -32.74
CA THR A 262 16.40 0.39 -32.81
C THR A 262 14.87 0.34 -32.70
N LEU A 263 14.23 -0.65 -33.35
CA LEU A 263 12.79 -0.85 -33.26
C LEU A 263 12.36 -1.18 -31.82
N LYS A 264 13.06 -2.12 -31.17
CA LYS A 264 12.80 -2.50 -29.77
C LYS A 264 12.95 -1.31 -28.83
N ASP A 265 13.97 -0.48 -29.01
CA ASP A 265 14.22 0.70 -28.19
C ASP A 265 13.13 1.77 -28.37
N CYS A 266 12.75 2.06 -29.63
CA CYS A 266 11.67 2.99 -29.95
C CYS A 266 10.34 2.54 -29.30
N MET A 267 10.04 1.25 -29.37
CA MET A 267 8.87 0.69 -28.71
C MET A 267 8.96 0.73 -27.18
N GLY A 268 10.15 0.45 -26.62
CA GLY A 268 10.40 0.52 -25.19
C GLY A 268 10.14 1.91 -24.61
N GLU A 269 10.49 2.97 -25.36
CA GLU A 269 10.22 4.34 -24.97
C GLU A 269 8.71 4.65 -24.95
N VAL A 270 7.99 4.27 -26.01
CA VAL A 270 6.52 4.41 -26.08
C VAL A 270 5.84 3.67 -24.93
N VAL A 271 6.24 2.42 -24.68
CA VAL A 271 5.70 1.61 -23.58
C VAL A 271 5.96 2.26 -22.23
N THR A 272 7.16 2.79 -22.00
CA THR A 272 7.52 3.40 -20.72
C THR A 272 6.66 4.62 -20.44
N ARG A 273 6.50 5.51 -21.42
CA ARG A 273 5.67 6.72 -21.31
C ARG A 273 4.17 6.39 -21.17
N ALA A 274 3.68 5.40 -21.93
CA ALA A 274 2.31 4.93 -21.81
C ALA A 274 2.03 4.30 -20.43
N LYS A 275 2.95 3.47 -19.90
CA LYS A 275 2.82 2.91 -18.54
C LYS A 275 2.79 4.02 -17.48
N GLN A 276 3.67 5.02 -17.56
CA GLN A 276 3.73 6.12 -16.61
C GLN A 276 2.44 6.95 -16.61
N SER A 277 1.92 7.30 -17.78
CA SER A 277 0.69 8.09 -17.91
C SER A 277 -0.56 7.32 -17.50
N MET A 278 -0.70 6.04 -17.89
CA MET A 278 -1.85 5.24 -17.47
C MET A 278 -1.81 4.93 -15.97
N ALA A 279 -0.63 4.68 -15.39
CA ALA A 279 -0.48 4.55 -13.94
C ALA A 279 -0.86 5.86 -13.23
N PHE A 280 -0.50 7.02 -13.79
CA PHE A 280 -0.91 8.32 -13.26
C PHE A 280 -2.44 8.49 -13.25
N VAL A 281 -3.14 8.13 -14.34
CA VAL A 281 -4.61 8.13 -14.39
C VAL A 281 -5.21 7.30 -13.26
N LEU A 282 -4.71 6.07 -13.07
CA LEU A 282 -5.20 5.18 -12.01
C LEU A 282 -4.85 5.69 -10.60
N LEU A 283 -3.71 6.36 -10.43
CA LEU A 283 -3.31 6.95 -9.15
C LEU A 283 -4.11 8.20 -8.81
N GLN A 284 -4.56 8.99 -9.80
CA GLN A 284 -5.42 10.15 -9.56
C GLN A 284 -6.75 9.74 -8.89
N GLU A 285 -7.33 8.59 -9.28
CA GLU A 285 -8.51 8.02 -8.58
C GLU A 285 -8.25 7.79 -7.08
N LEU A 286 -7.02 7.40 -6.73
CA LEU A 286 -6.62 7.09 -5.35
C LEU A 286 -6.09 8.32 -4.59
N ALA A 287 -5.54 9.32 -5.28
CA ALA A 287 -4.80 10.43 -4.70
C ALA A 287 -5.68 11.43 -3.92
N CYS A 288 -6.94 11.64 -4.34
CA CYS A 288 -7.85 12.62 -3.73
C CYS A 288 -8.05 12.39 -2.23
N GLY A 289 -8.02 11.13 -1.79
CA GLY A 289 -8.24 10.73 -0.41
C GLY A 289 -6.99 10.26 0.33
N LEU A 290 -5.86 10.06 -0.35
CA LEU A 290 -4.72 9.36 0.21
C LEU A 290 -4.10 10.07 1.42
N PRO A 291 -3.81 11.39 1.41
CA PRO A 291 -3.23 12.06 2.58
C PRO A 291 -4.14 11.99 3.80
N GLN A 292 -5.44 12.23 3.62
CA GLN A 292 -6.41 12.19 4.71
C GLN A 292 -6.64 10.75 5.20
N CYS A 293 -6.68 9.77 4.29
CA CYS A 293 -6.72 8.35 4.63
C CYS A 293 -5.49 7.92 5.45
N LEU A 294 -4.29 8.36 5.08
CA LEU A 294 -3.06 8.05 5.80
C LEU A 294 -3.07 8.65 7.21
N MET A 295 -3.53 9.90 7.36
CA MET A 295 -3.68 10.53 8.69
C MET A 295 -4.70 9.80 9.56
N LEU A 296 -5.84 9.41 9.00
CA LEU A 296 -6.85 8.63 9.72
C LEU A 296 -6.35 7.23 10.08
N THR A 297 -5.59 6.61 9.19
CA THR A 297 -4.96 5.31 9.44
C THR A 297 -3.95 5.41 10.58
N LEU A 298 -3.10 6.45 10.59
CA LEU A 298 -2.16 6.69 11.68
C LEU A 298 -2.89 6.90 13.01
N ARG A 299 -3.95 7.73 13.03
CA ARG A 299 -4.79 7.96 14.22
C ARG A 299 -5.40 6.65 14.72
N ARG A 300 -5.90 5.79 13.83
CA ARG A 300 -6.45 4.47 14.16
C ARG A 300 -5.39 3.54 14.73
N ASP A 301 -4.20 3.50 14.14
CA ASP A 301 -3.08 2.66 14.61
C ASP A 301 -2.61 3.08 16.02
N ILE A 302 -2.58 4.39 16.31
CA ILE A 302 -2.26 4.94 17.63
C ILE A 302 -3.24 4.43 18.69
N VAL A 303 -4.53 4.66 18.46
CA VAL A 303 -5.59 4.29 19.40
C VAL A 303 -5.62 2.77 19.58
N PHE A 304 -5.49 2.02 18.49
CA PHE A 304 -5.42 0.55 18.53
C PHE A 304 -4.23 0.06 19.35
N SER A 305 -3.04 0.63 19.16
CA SER A 305 -1.84 0.27 19.93
C SER A 305 -2.04 0.47 21.43
N GLN A 306 -2.59 1.61 21.83
CA GLN A 306 -2.88 1.91 23.24
C GLN A 306 -3.91 0.92 23.83
N ALA A 307 -4.98 0.62 23.09
CA ALA A 307 -6.01 -0.32 23.51
C ALA A 307 -5.48 -1.76 23.60
N LEU A 308 -4.67 -2.17 22.61
CA LEU A 308 -4.05 -3.49 22.54
C LEU A 308 -3.08 -3.72 23.69
N ALA A 309 -2.28 -2.72 24.06
CA ALA A 309 -1.37 -2.83 25.20
C ALA A 309 -2.14 -3.13 26.52
N GLY A 310 -3.27 -2.45 26.74
CA GLY A 310 -4.16 -2.76 27.87
C GLY A 310 -4.75 -4.17 27.80
N LEU A 311 -5.21 -4.59 26.61
CA LEU A 311 -5.74 -5.95 26.38
C LEU A 311 -4.70 -7.03 26.68
N VAL A 312 -3.49 -6.91 26.12
CA VAL A 312 -2.42 -7.90 26.27
C VAL A 312 -1.98 -7.99 27.72
N CYS A 313 -1.82 -6.84 28.39
CA CYS A 313 -1.53 -6.81 29.83
C CYS A 313 -2.59 -7.58 30.62
N GLY A 314 -3.88 -7.29 30.37
CA GLY A 314 -4.98 -7.97 31.04
C GLY A 314 -5.10 -9.45 30.73
N PHE A 315 -4.91 -9.84 29.48
CA PHE A 315 -4.91 -11.25 29.10
C PHE A 315 -3.78 -12.00 29.81
N VAL A 316 -2.55 -11.47 29.81
CA VAL A 316 -1.41 -12.10 30.47
C VAL A 316 -1.69 -12.29 31.96
N ILE A 317 -2.12 -11.24 32.66
CA ILE A 317 -2.41 -11.30 34.09
C ILE A 317 -3.54 -12.28 34.40
N LYS A 318 -4.63 -12.24 33.61
CA LYS A 318 -5.78 -13.14 33.77
C LYS A 318 -5.41 -14.59 33.49
N LEU A 319 -4.58 -14.85 32.48
CA LEU A 319 -4.08 -16.19 32.17
C LEU A 319 -3.27 -16.73 33.35
N HIS A 320 -2.30 -15.96 33.87
CA HIS A 320 -1.44 -16.38 34.97
C HIS A 320 -2.22 -16.69 36.26
N THR A 321 -3.22 -15.87 36.58
CA THR A 321 -4.08 -16.09 37.76
C THR A 321 -5.11 -17.19 37.55
N GLY A 322 -5.53 -17.41 36.29
CA GLY A 322 -6.56 -18.37 35.91
C GLY A 322 -6.08 -19.80 35.62
N LEU A 323 -4.78 -20.09 35.61
CA LEU A 323 -4.26 -21.43 35.26
C LEU A 323 -4.76 -22.57 36.17
N ARG A 324 -5.22 -22.25 37.39
CA ARG A 324 -5.77 -23.24 38.33
C ARG A 324 -7.29 -23.29 38.33
N ASP A 325 -7.95 -22.42 37.56
CA ASP A 325 -9.40 -22.39 37.41
C ASP A 325 -9.80 -23.18 36.16
N GLN A 326 -10.27 -24.40 36.38
CA GLN A 326 -10.69 -25.29 35.31
C GLN A 326 -11.89 -24.74 34.52
N GLY A 327 -12.80 -24.01 35.17
CA GLY A 327 -13.94 -23.38 34.50
C GLY A 327 -13.49 -22.27 33.56
N PHE A 328 -12.54 -21.45 34.01
CA PHE A 328 -11.92 -20.44 33.15
C PHE A 328 -11.20 -21.06 31.94
N LEU A 329 -10.38 -22.10 32.14
CA LEU A 329 -9.66 -22.76 31.05
C LEU A 329 -10.62 -23.44 30.05
N GLN A 330 -11.71 -24.01 30.54
CA GLN A 330 -12.76 -24.59 29.70
C GLN A 330 -13.44 -23.52 28.84
N GLN A 331 -13.86 -22.41 29.46
CA GLN A 331 -14.44 -21.27 28.77
C GLN A 331 -13.46 -20.69 27.74
N LEU A 332 -12.19 -20.55 28.11
CA LEU A 332 -11.16 -19.91 27.29
C LEU A 332 -10.96 -20.64 25.97
N HIS A 333 -10.84 -21.97 25.98
CA HIS A 333 -10.66 -22.74 24.74
C HIS A 333 -11.97 -23.01 24.00
N SER A 334 -13.13 -23.07 24.68
CA SER A 334 -14.41 -23.40 24.05
C SER A 334 -15.09 -22.18 23.41
N VAL A 335 -15.09 -21.05 24.12
CA VAL A 335 -15.80 -19.84 23.74
C VAL A 335 -14.82 -18.70 23.45
N GLY A 336 -13.84 -18.49 24.33
CA GLY A 336 -12.92 -17.36 24.30
C GLY A 336 -13.10 -16.42 25.51
N LEU A 337 -12.52 -15.23 25.41
CA LEU A 337 -12.48 -14.25 26.49
C LEU A 337 -13.39 -13.05 26.22
N LEU A 338 -14.28 -12.74 27.16
CA LEU A 338 -15.00 -11.48 27.18
C LEU A 338 -14.10 -10.41 27.83
N VAL A 339 -13.91 -9.28 27.15
CA VAL A 339 -13.07 -8.19 27.62
C VAL A 339 -13.93 -6.95 27.78
N GLN A 340 -14.16 -6.56 29.03
CA GLN A 340 -14.98 -5.42 29.38
C GLN A 340 -14.12 -4.17 29.59
N TYR A 341 -14.38 -3.13 28.81
CA TYR A 341 -13.83 -1.80 28.99
C TYR A 341 -14.89 -0.90 29.61
N GLU A 342 -14.56 -0.28 30.74
CA GLU A 342 -15.41 0.70 31.39
C GLU A 342 -14.84 2.11 31.18
N GLY A 343 -15.55 2.92 30.41
CA GLY A 343 -15.24 4.32 30.14
C GLY A 343 -15.89 5.24 31.15
N LEU A 344 -15.12 6.19 31.67
CA LEU A 344 -15.59 7.24 32.58
C LEU A 344 -15.64 8.62 31.90
N LEU A 345 -15.47 8.66 30.58
CA LEU A 345 -15.42 9.89 29.80
C LEU A 345 -16.80 10.53 29.71
N SER A 346 -16.85 11.86 29.85
CA SER A 346 -18.05 12.61 29.53
C SER A 346 -18.22 12.75 28.02
N THR A 347 -19.47 12.96 27.58
CA THR A 347 -19.79 13.21 26.17
C THR A 347 -19.64 14.68 25.78
N TYR A 348 -18.71 15.41 26.42
CA TYR A 348 -18.53 16.85 26.23
C TYR A 348 -17.10 17.20 25.82
N SER A 349 -16.95 18.23 25.00
CA SER A 349 -15.65 18.80 24.61
C SER A 349 -14.67 17.73 24.06
N GLU A 350 -13.42 17.75 24.51
CA GLU A 350 -12.37 16.83 24.09
C GLU A 350 -12.64 15.38 24.50
N GLU A 351 -13.32 15.14 25.63
CA GLU A 351 -13.64 13.78 26.10
C GLU A 351 -14.63 13.07 25.17
N ALA A 352 -15.54 13.82 24.54
CA ALA A 352 -16.37 13.27 23.47
C ALA A 352 -15.51 12.73 22.33
N GLY A 353 -14.51 13.52 21.90
CA GLY A 353 -13.53 13.14 20.87
C GLY A 353 -12.71 11.91 21.27
N MET A 354 -12.26 11.85 22.51
CA MET A 354 -11.55 10.69 23.07
C MET A 354 -12.42 9.44 23.07
N LEU A 355 -13.70 9.56 23.41
CA LEU A 355 -14.65 8.44 23.35
C LEU A 355 -14.86 7.95 21.91
N GLU A 356 -14.86 8.85 20.93
CA GLU A 356 -14.94 8.47 19.50
C GLU A 356 -13.68 7.72 19.02
N ASP A 357 -12.50 8.08 19.52
CA ASP A 357 -11.25 7.34 19.31
C ASP A 357 -11.35 5.96 19.96
N MET A 358 -11.54 5.93 21.28
CA MET A 358 -11.58 4.74 22.11
C MET A 358 -12.57 3.69 21.60
N ALA A 359 -13.77 4.10 21.19
CA ALA A 359 -14.77 3.20 20.63
C ALA A 359 -14.27 2.44 19.39
N VAL A 360 -13.61 3.14 18.46
CA VAL A 360 -13.08 2.50 17.24
C VAL A 360 -11.90 1.59 17.59
N GLY A 361 -10.99 2.05 18.45
CA GLY A 361 -9.83 1.27 18.87
C GLY A 361 -10.21 -0.03 19.58
N ILE A 362 -11.20 0.02 20.48
CA ILE A 362 -11.70 -1.17 21.20
C ILE A 362 -12.44 -2.11 20.24
N SER A 363 -13.30 -1.58 19.37
CA SER A 363 -13.97 -2.38 18.34
C SER A 363 -12.97 -3.13 17.46
N ASP A 364 -11.82 -2.54 17.14
CA ASP A 364 -10.79 -3.20 16.34
C ASP A 364 -10.08 -4.35 17.06
N LEU A 365 -10.15 -4.44 18.38
CA LEU A 365 -9.59 -5.56 19.13
C LEU A 365 -10.27 -6.91 18.80
N GLN A 366 -11.47 -6.90 18.20
CA GLN A 366 -12.12 -8.12 17.70
C GLN A 366 -11.30 -8.84 16.60
N LYS A 367 -10.35 -8.13 15.99
CA LYS A 367 -9.44 -8.65 14.96
C LYS A 367 -8.20 -9.34 15.55
N VAL A 368 -8.08 -9.34 16.88
CA VAL A 368 -6.97 -9.93 17.61
C VAL A 368 -7.33 -11.35 18.02
N MET A 369 -6.36 -12.25 17.94
CA MET A 369 -6.43 -13.59 18.51
C MET A 369 -5.20 -13.87 19.37
N PHE A 370 -5.39 -14.64 20.43
CA PHE A 370 -4.30 -15.07 21.30
C PHE A 370 -3.92 -16.51 20.98
N LYS A 371 -2.62 -16.79 21.10
CA LYS A 371 -2.08 -18.15 21.09
C LYS A 371 -1.14 -18.26 22.27
N VAL A 372 -1.28 -19.32 23.05
CA VAL A 372 -0.36 -19.55 24.18
C VAL A 372 0.72 -20.51 23.71
N ILE A 373 1.98 -20.18 23.97
CA ILE A 373 3.14 -20.98 23.58
C ILE A 373 4.04 -21.23 24.79
N GLU A 374 4.76 -22.33 24.75
CA GLU A 374 5.82 -22.60 25.72
C GLU A 374 7.03 -21.68 25.44
N ALA A 375 7.52 -21.04 26.49
CA ALA A 375 8.67 -20.15 26.41
C ALA A 375 9.95 -20.94 26.12
N LYS A 376 10.71 -20.50 25.11
CA LYS A 376 12.01 -21.11 24.74
C LYS A 376 13.20 -20.47 25.44
N SER A 377 13.01 -19.29 26.02
CA SER A 377 13.99 -18.49 26.75
C SER A 377 13.35 -17.90 28.01
N GLU A 378 14.14 -17.25 28.86
CA GLU A 378 13.62 -16.53 30.04
C GLU A 378 12.98 -15.17 29.70
N ASP A 379 12.81 -14.87 28.40
CA ASP A 379 12.15 -13.65 27.96
C ASP A 379 10.67 -13.93 27.61
N PHE A 380 9.77 -13.53 28.50
CA PHE A 380 8.33 -13.82 28.41
C PHE A 380 7.54 -12.73 27.68
N LEU A 381 8.19 -11.91 26.84
CA LEU A 381 7.52 -10.87 26.08
C LEU A 381 6.52 -11.45 25.06
N PRO A 382 5.35 -10.81 24.88
CA PRO A 382 4.39 -11.22 23.87
C PRO A 382 4.92 -10.94 22.47
N ILE A 383 4.66 -11.85 21.53
CA ILE A 383 5.07 -11.73 20.13
C ILE A 383 3.84 -11.36 19.29
N ILE A 384 3.92 -10.26 18.55
CA ILE A 384 2.83 -9.75 17.71
C ILE A 384 3.12 -10.11 16.26
N THR A 385 2.20 -10.82 15.60
CA THR A 385 2.27 -11.14 14.18
C THR A 385 0.95 -10.80 13.47
N GLY A 386 0.98 -10.68 12.14
CA GLY A 386 -0.23 -10.48 11.32
C GLY A 386 -0.32 -9.12 10.62
N ARG A 387 -1.55 -8.72 10.31
CA ARG A 387 -1.91 -7.49 9.57
C ARG A 387 -3.09 -6.81 10.25
N ARG A 388 -3.44 -5.58 9.86
CA ARG A 388 -4.54 -4.79 10.47
C ARG A 388 -5.88 -5.51 10.62
N GLU A 389 -6.20 -6.41 9.71
CA GLU A 389 -7.46 -7.17 9.73
C GLU A 389 -7.38 -8.47 10.54
N HIS A 390 -6.18 -8.88 10.95
CA HIS A 390 -5.94 -10.14 11.62
C HIS A 390 -4.60 -10.13 12.36
N TYR A 391 -4.65 -10.01 13.69
CA TYR A 391 -3.48 -10.06 14.57
C TYR A 391 -3.46 -11.36 15.35
N ILE A 392 -2.28 -11.94 15.51
CA ILE A 392 -2.03 -13.08 16.41
C ILE A 392 -1.00 -12.63 17.43
N ILE A 393 -1.39 -12.69 18.70
CA ILE A 393 -0.54 -12.39 19.85
C ILE A 393 -0.15 -13.72 20.50
N GLU A 394 1.13 -14.07 20.40
CA GLU A 394 1.68 -15.24 21.07
C GLU A 394 2.14 -14.85 22.48
N VAL A 395 1.53 -15.46 23.48
CA VAL A 395 1.85 -15.26 24.90
C VAL A 395 2.67 -16.44 25.39
N GLN A 396 3.86 -16.15 25.88
CA GLN A 396 4.82 -17.14 26.33
C GLN A 396 4.56 -17.50 27.80
N LEU A 397 4.52 -18.79 28.11
CA LEU A 397 4.46 -19.30 29.48
C LEU A 397 5.67 -20.20 29.79
N PRO A 398 6.21 -20.16 31.01
CA PRO A 398 7.19 -21.14 31.48
C PRO A 398 6.66 -22.57 31.36
N ALA A 399 7.54 -23.54 31.08
CA ALA A 399 7.19 -24.96 30.91
C ALA A 399 6.23 -25.49 31.99
N LYS A 400 6.54 -25.25 33.28
CA LYS A 400 5.72 -25.67 34.43
C LYS A 400 4.29 -25.11 34.42
N MET A 401 4.11 -23.92 33.87
CA MET A 401 2.80 -23.26 33.76
C MET A 401 2.06 -23.73 32.50
N PHE A 402 2.80 -23.92 31.40
CA PHE A 402 2.27 -24.43 30.14
C PHE A 402 1.68 -25.84 30.28
N GLU A 403 2.28 -26.70 31.10
CA GLU A 403 1.77 -28.04 31.41
C GLU A 403 0.37 -28.04 32.05
N LEU A 404 -0.05 -26.96 32.70
CA LEU A 404 -1.38 -26.84 33.33
C LEU A 404 -2.50 -26.58 32.32
N LEU A 405 -2.16 -26.22 31.08
CA LEU A 405 -3.16 -25.87 30.07
C LEU A 405 -3.87 -27.11 29.48
N PRO A 406 -5.11 -26.95 28.98
CA PRO A 406 -5.78 -27.96 28.17
C PRO A 406 -4.99 -28.30 26.90
N GLN A 407 -5.16 -29.51 26.41
CA GLN A 407 -4.43 -30.04 25.26
C GLN A 407 -4.68 -29.21 23.99
N GLU A 408 -5.89 -28.72 23.80
CA GLU A 408 -6.29 -27.90 22.65
C GLU A 408 -5.49 -26.60 22.59
N ILE A 409 -5.25 -25.97 23.75
CA ILE A 409 -4.46 -24.73 23.83
C ILE A 409 -2.98 -25.05 23.58
N LYS A 410 -2.48 -26.16 24.11
CA LYS A 410 -1.09 -26.62 23.91
C LYS A 410 -0.78 -26.92 22.44
N GLU A 411 -1.75 -27.43 21.70
CA GLU A 411 -1.69 -27.69 20.26
C GLU A 411 -1.75 -26.40 19.42
N GLY A 412 -1.87 -25.23 20.06
CA GLY A 412 -1.82 -23.93 19.40
C GLY A 412 -3.18 -23.41 18.94
N LYS A 413 -4.29 -23.86 19.55
CA LYS A 413 -5.62 -23.31 19.28
C LYS A 413 -5.64 -21.80 19.49
N LEU A 414 -6.17 -21.09 18.50
CA LEU A 414 -6.36 -19.65 18.56
C LEU A 414 -7.56 -19.31 19.44
N LEU A 415 -7.32 -18.46 20.43
CA LEU A 415 -8.29 -18.02 21.41
C LEU A 415 -8.91 -16.72 20.91
N ARG A 416 -10.24 -16.66 20.88
CA ARG A 416 -11.00 -15.48 20.45
C ARG A 416 -11.29 -14.55 21.62
N MET A 417 -11.46 -13.27 21.31
CA MET A 417 -11.82 -12.24 22.27
C MET A 417 -13.00 -11.44 21.78
N TYR A 418 -13.80 -10.99 22.75
CA TYR A 418 -15.01 -10.23 22.55
C TYR A 418 -14.86 -8.94 23.36
N PRO A 419 -14.29 -7.88 22.79
CA PRO A 419 -14.20 -6.59 23.45
C PRO A 419 -15.59 -5.96 23.51
N VAL A 420 -15.93 -5.35 24.65
CA VAL A 420 -17.14 -4.54 24.84
C VAL A 420 -16.82 -3.28 25.60
N LEU A 421 -17.45 -2.17 25.22
CA LEU A 421 -17.24 -0.86 25.81
C LEU A 421 -18.53 -0.37 26.48
N PHE A 422 -18.50 -0.24 27.81
CA PHE A 422 -19.53 0.43 28.58
C PHE A 422 -19.02 1.80 29.01
N ASN A 423 -19.64 2.88 28.56
CA ASN A 423 -19.23 4.22 28.98
C ASN A 423 -20.24 4.78 29.98
N VAL A 424 -19.88 4.70 31.27
CA VAL A 424 -20.68 5.20 32.38
C VAL A 424 -20.71 6.74 32.35
N GLY A 425 -19.55 7.37 32.17
CA GLY A 425 -19.35 8.81 32.21
C GLY A 425 -19.63 9.44 33.59
N ILE A 426 -18.64 10.11 34.16
CA ILE A 426 -18.74 10.72 35.50
C ILE A 426 -18.81 12.25 35.34
N ASN A 427 -20.01 12.80 35.10
CA ASN A 427 -20.23 14.25 35.15
C ASN A 427 -21.67 14.59 35.56
N GLU A 428 -21.86 15.58 36.44
CA GLU A 428 -23.18 16.07 36.88
C GLU A 428 -24.04 16.60 35.71
N GLN A 429 -23.39 17.11 34.64
CA GLN A 429 -24.07 17.54 33.42
C GLN A 429 -24.52 16.37 32.51
N GLN A 430 -24.14 15.13 32.83
CA GLN A 430 -24.57 13.94 32.10
C GLN A 430 -26.06 13.65 32.31
N THR A 431 -26.64 14.10 33.43
CA THR A 431 -28.10 14.08 33.69
C THR A 431 -28.90 14.88 32.64
N LEU A 432 -28.28 15.85 31.94
CA LEU A 432 -28.89 16.55 30.79
C LEU A 432 -28.55 15.91 29.44
N ALA A 433 -27.44 15.17 29.37
CA ALA A 433 -26.92 14.50 28.17
C ALA A 433 -27.40 13.04 28.01
N GLU A 434 -28.14 12.46 28.96
CA GLU A 434 -28.91 11.22 28.76
C GLU A 434 -29.95 11.33 27.61
N ARG A 435 -30.14 12.54 27.04
CA ARG A 435 -30.85 12.75 25.77
C ARG A 435 -29.98 12.59 24.51
N CYS A 436 -28.68 12.34 24.61
CA CYS A 436 -27.77 12.19 23.47
C CYS A 436 -27.68 10.73 22.99
N TRP A 437 -28.28 10.49 21.81
CA TRP A 437 -28.38 9.24 21.04
C TRP A 437 -27.07 8.43 20.85
N THR A 438 -25.89 9.04 21.00
CA THR A 438 -24.60 8.42 20.66
C THR A 438 -24.12 7.35 21.64
N SER A 439 -24.28 7.53 22.96
CA SER A 439 -23.83 6.54 23.96
C SER A 439 -24.72 5.29 23.95
N HIS A 440 -26.04 5.48 23.86
CA HIS A 440 -26.99 4.36 23.74
C HIS A 440 -26.78 3.51 22.49
N LYS A 441 -26.27 4.08 21.39
CA LYS A 441 -26.01 3.33 20.16
C LYS A 441 -24.80 2.39 20.29
N LEU A 442 -23.72 2.87 20.92
CA LEU A 442 -22.52 2.07 21.20
C LEU A 442 -22.84 0.88 22.11
N GLU A 443 -23.50 1.14 23.23
CA GLU A 443 -23.89 0.07 24.17
C GLU A 443 -24.84 -0.93 23.51
N ARG A 444 -25.80 -0.47 22.70
CA ARG A 444 -26.77 -1.35 22.02
C ARG A 444 -26.12 -2.27 20.99
N ASP A 445 -25.13 -1.78 20.25
CA ASP A 445 -24.39 -2.59 19.26
C ASP A 445 -23.54 -3.66 19.97
N ASP A 446 -22.88 -3.30 21.08
CA ASP A 446 -22.09 -4.22 21.92
C ASP A 446 -22.98 -5.29 22.61
N PHE A 447 -24.12 -4.90 23.18
CA PHE A 447 -25.10 -5.85 23.74
C PHE A 447 -25.62 -6.82 22.69
N SER A 448 -25.94 -6.34 21.48
CA SER A 448 -26.39 -7.20 20.39
C SER A 448 -25.33 -8.23 20.00
N GLN A 449 -24.05 -7.84 19.96
CA GLN A 449 -22.94 -8.76 19.69
C GLN A 449 -22.80 -9.83 20.78
N LEU A 450 -22.84 -9.44 22.06
CA LEU A 450 -22.76 -10.37 23.20
C LEU A 450 -23.87 -11.42 23.19
N PHE A 451 -25.12 -10.99 23.01
CA PHE A 451 -26.28 -11.89 23.01
C PHE A 451 -26.31 -12.84 21.81
N ARG A 452 -25.72 -12.46 20.68
CA ARG A 452 -25.70 -13.29 19.46
C ARG A 452 -24.52 -14.23 19.37
N THR A 453 -23.38 -13.93 19.99
CA THR A 453 -22.14 -14.70 19.79
C THR A 453 -21.57 -15.31 21.07
N PHE A 454 -21.37 -14.52 22.12
CA PHE A 454 -20.69 -15.00 23.33
C PHE A 454 -21.61 -15.80 24.26
N PHE A 455 -22.79 -15.26 24.60
CA PHE A 455 -23.72 -15.93 25.52
C PHE A 455 -24.30 -17.25 24.99
N PRO A 456 -24.59 -17.42 23.69
CA PRO A 456 -24.97 -18.72 23.15
C PRO A 456 -23.86 -19.76 23.30
N GLY A 457 -22.60 -19.38 23.06
CA GLY A 457 -21.44 -20.25 23.24
C GLY A 457 -21.26 -20.73 24.68
N LEU A 458 -21.48 -19.83 25.65
CA LEU A 458 -21.49 -20.18 27.08
C LEU A 458 -22.60 -21.17 27.44
N ARG A 459 -23.79 -21.06 26.84
CA ARG A 459 -24.92 -21.97 27.10
C ARG A 459 -24.81 -23.32 26.40
N SER A 460 -24.09 -23.40 25.27
CA SER A 460 -23.87 -24.66 24.55
C SER A 460 -22.73 -25.50 25.12
N GLY A 461 -21.87 -24.91 25.95
CA GLY A 461 -20.72 -25.59 26.59
C GLY A 461 -20.95 -26.02 28.04
N SER A 462 -22.17 -25.84 28.58
CA SER A 462 -22.58 -26.26 29.93
C SER A 462 -23.22 -27.64 29.94
#